data_AF-A0A0A9Z4J1-F1
#
_entry.id   AF-A0A0A9Z4J1-F1
#
_cell.length_a   1.000
_cell.length_b   1.000
_cell.length_c   1.000
_cell.angle_alpha   90.00
_cell.angle_beta   90.00
_cell.angle_gamma   90.00
#
_symmetry.space_group_name_H-M   'P 1'
#
loop_
_entity.id
_entity.type
_entity.pdbx_description
1 polymer ?
#
loop_
_entity_poly.entity_id
_entity_poly.type
_entity_poly.pdbx_seq_one_letter_code
_entity_poly.pdbx_strand_id
1 'polypeptide(L)'
;MNHYLKEYNMLSRVPMSLVMFKFVIEHISRISRILQQDNGHVLLVAVGGSGRQSCSKLACHMAEYHLYQIEISGNYGFNEWRDDVRSLMKKAGVEGKPQVFLLSDSQIKDEAFVEDINMILNTGDVPNLYPGDEKADILDKMTQLPKDSGKKGDTTPLALFNLFIERVKSNLHVALAMSPIGDAFKNRIRMFPSLINCCTIDWFTAWPDDALEKVAEAFLKTVDISDEMKEKSVTICKEFHTTVKEASGEYFLKLKRKNYVTPTSYLELIKTFQSLHALKVEQITTLRMRYEVGLEKLDFAAGQVAVMQEELNALQPELVKTSEETEKLMVKIEQDTVIVEAKKEIVAADEASANEAAAAAQAIKDDCESDLAEAIPALEAAVQALDTLKPSDITIVKSMRNPPSGVKLVMEAVCVMKGIKSERKPDPSGSGKMIDDYWGPSQKLLGDLRFLESLKAYDKDNIPPAIMKRIREKYIPDREFDPNVIKASSSACEGLCKWVRAMEVYDRVNKIVAPKKPNTPKPKRNWQFKWIN
;
A
#
# COMPACT_ATOMS: atom_id res chain seq x y z
N MET A 1 36.80 21.75 -38.28
CA MET A 1 35.68 21.01 -38.94
C MET A 1 34.83 20.21 -37.96
N ASN A 2 35.39 19.31 -37.12
CA ASN A 2 34.58 18.58 -36.12
C ASN A 2 33.81 19.50 -35.14
N HIS A 3 34.39 20.64 -34.77
CA HIS A 3 33.72 21.65 -33.95
C HIS A 3 32.47 22.22 -34.66
N TYR A 4 32.64 22.74 -35.89
CA TYR A 4 31.52 23.25 -36.71
C TYR A 4 30.44 22.22 -37.01
N LEU A 5 30.79 20.93 -37.17
CA LEU A 5 29.79 19.89 -37.34
C LEU A 5 28.94 19.70 -36.06
N LYS A 6 29.57 19.73 -34.89
CA LYS A 6 28.85 19.66 -33.61
C LYS A 6 27.95 20.88 -33.42
N GLU A 7 28.45 22.06 -33.72
CA GLU A 7 27.67 23.31 -33.68
C GLU A 7 26.47 23.27 -34.64
N TYR A 8 26.68 22.88 -35.90
CA TYR A 8 25.59 22.68 -36.86
C TYR A 8 24.54 21.71 -36.31
N ASN A 9 24.96 20.59 -35.72
CA ASN A 9 24.06 19.59 -35.16
C ASN A 9 23.32 20.07 -33.90
N MET A 10 23.82 21.09 -33.19
CA MET A 10 23.11 21.73 -32.07
C MET A 10 22.07 22.75 -32.55
N LEU A 11 22.36 23.47 -33.64
CA LEU A 11 21.49 24.51 -34.19
C LEU A 11 20.42 23.96 -35.15
N SER A 12 20.73 22.89 -35.88
CA SER A 12 19.86 22.30 -36.89
C SER A 12 18.85 21.33 -36.29
N ARG A 13 17.61 21.36 -36.81
CA ARG A 13 16.58 20.35 -36.50
C ARG A 13 16.88 18.98 -37.10
N VAL A 14 17.72 18.93 -38.14
CA VAL A 14 18.10 17.69 -38.85
C VAL A 14 19.61 17.51 -38.71
N PRO A 15 20.08 16.74 -37.71
CA PRO A 15 21.51 16.54 -37.49
C PRO A 15 22.12 15.66 -38.58
N MET A 16 23.36 15.98 -38.96
CA MET A 16 24.15 15.24 -39.94
C MET A 16 25.17 14.34 -39.23
N SER A 17 25.14 13.04 -39.52
CA SER A 17 26.14 12.06 -39.06
C SER A 17 27.27 11.94 -40.10
N LEU A 18 28.05 13.01 -40.24
CA LEU A 18 29.19 13.05 -41.17
C LEU A 18 30.48 12.60 -40.45
N VAL A 19 31.16 11.60 -41.00
CA VAL A 19 32.49 11.20 -40.54
C VAL A 19 33.54 12.04 -41.25
N MET A 20 34.46 12.66 -40.49
CA MET A 20 35.53 13.48 -41.05
C MET A 20 36.75 12.62 -41.37
N PHE A 21 37.07 12.52 -42.66
CA PHE A 21 38.31 11.92 -43.18
C PHE A 21 38.83 12.77 -44.33
N LYS A 22 40.07 12.52 -44.78
CA LYS A 22 40.80 13.38 -45.72
C LYS A 22 39.97 13.78 -46.95
N PHE A 23 39.30 12.83 -47.58
CA PHE A 23 38.45 13.06 -48.74
C PHE A 23 37.32 14.08 -48.46
N VAL A 24 36.57 13.91 -47.37
CA VAL A 24 35.50 14.84 -46.97
C VAL A 24 36.06 16.23 -46.63
N ILE A 25 37.20 16.27 -45.93
CA ILE A 25 37.88 17.53 -45.58
C ILE A 25 38.31 18.30 -46.83
N GLU A 26 38.86 17.61 -47.83
CA GLU A 26 39.25 18.22 -49.11
C GLU A 26 38.03 18.80 -49.84
N HIS A 27 36.93 18.06 -49.95
CA HIS A 27 35.72 18.54 -50.62
C HIS A 27 35.07 19.72 -49.88
N ILE A 28 34.96 19.67 -48.56
CA ILE A 28 34.46 20.81 -47.76
C ILE A 28 35.37 22.03 -47.97
N SER A 29 36.69 21.85 -47.98
CA SER A 29 37.64 22.95 -48.18
C SER A 29 37.53 23.55 -49.58
N ARG A 30 37.35 22.71 -50.63
CA ARG A 30 37.10 23.18 -52.01
C ARG A 30 35.80 23.98 -52.09
N ILE A 31 34.70 23.46 -51.54
CA ILE A 31 33.42 24.16 -51.54
C ILE A 31 33.52 25.48 -50.78
N SER A 32 34.09 25.47 -49.57
CA SER A 32 34.28 26.68 -48.77
C SER A 32 35.12 27.73 -49.50
N ARG A 33 36.20 27.32 -50.17
CA ARG A 33 37.01 28.21 -51.01
C ARG A 33 36.19 28.82 -52.16
N ILE A 34 35.37 28.03 -52.85
CA ILE A 34 34.54 28.52 -53.96
C ILE A 34 33.49 29.51 -53.46
N LEU A 35 32.85 29.23 -52.32
CA LEU A 35 31.86 30.15 -51.73
C LEU A 35 32.46 31.50 -51.29
N GLN A 36 33.76 31.55 -51.00
CA GLN A 36 34.44 32.80 -50.64
C GLN A 36 34.95 33.60 -51.85
N GLN A 37 34.84 33.05 -53.07
CA GLN A 37 35.18 33.77 -54.30
C GLN A 37 34.01 34.62 -54.76
N ASP A 38 34.31 35.82 -55.28
CA ASP A 38 33.33 36.67 -55.93
C ASP A 38 32.71 35.92 -57.12
N ASN A 39 31.38 35.88 -57.18
CA ASN A 39 30.60 35.11 -58.17
C ASN A 39 30.96 33.61 -58.20
N GLY A 40 31.38 33.05 -57.07
CA GLY A 40 31.73 31.65 -56.95
C GLY A 40 30.50 30.74 -56.91
N HIS A 41 30.24 30.01 -58.00
CA HIS A 41 29.23 28.96 -58.05
C HIS A 41 29.91 27.58 -58.12
N VAL A 42 29.27 26.55 -57.56
CA VAL A 42 29.82 25.19 -57.50
C VAL A 42 28.88 24.17 -58.14
N LEU A 43 29.44 23.33 -59.01
CA LEU A 43 28.76 22.17 -59.59
C LEU A 43 29.37 20.89 -59.02
N LEU A 44 28.61 20.22 -58.15
CA LEU A 44 28.98 19.02 -57.42
C LEU A 44 28.48 17.77 -58.15
N VAL A 45 29.40 17.07 -58.82
CA VAL A 45 29.05 15.93 -59.66
C VAL A 45 29.51 14.64 -58.99
N ALA A 46 28.57 13.73 -58.74
CA ALA A 46 28.86 12.39 -58.24
C ALA A 46 27.63 11.49 -58.26
N VAL A 47 27.83 10.21 -57.92
CA VAL A 47 26.72 9.29 -57.65
C VAL A 47 25.98 9.73 -56.37
N GLY A 48 24.70 9.39 -56.27
CA GLY A 48 23.90 9.59 -55.05
C GLY A 48 24.57 8.98 -53.82
N GLY A 49 24.38 9.61 -52.65
CA GLY A 49 24.93 9.11 -51.38
C GLY A 49 26.43 9.37 -51.14
N SER A 50 27.10 10.11 -52.03
CA SER A 50 28.52 10.51 -51.92
C SER A 50 28.81 11.57 -50.83
N GLY A 51 27.78 12.14 -50.20
CA GLY A 51 27.93 13.16 -49.17
C GLY A 51 28.00 14.61 -49.69
N ARG A 52 27.78 14.85 -50.99
CA ARG A 52 27.80 16.18 -51.63
C ARG A 52 26.96 17.22 -50.90
N GLN A 53 25.67 16.93 -50.68
CA GLN A 53 24.76 17.83 -49.98
C GLN A 53 25.25 18.11 -48.55
N SER A 54 25.65 17.08 -47.81
CA SER A 54 26.14 17.23 -46.43
C SER A 54 27.41 18.09 -46.37
N CYS A 55 28.32 17.94 -47.33
CA CYS A 55 29.52 18.76 -47.43
C CYS A 55 29.18 20.23 -47.74
N SER A 56 28.24 20.50 -48.66
CA SER A 56 27.79 21.87 -48.96
C SER A 56 27.11 22.54 -47.79
N LYS A 57 26.24 21.81 -47.06
CA LYS A 57 25.56 22.31 -45.86
C LYS A 57 26.56 22.74 -44.80
N LEU A 58 27.56 21.90 -44.54
CA LEU A 58 28.59 22.19 -43.56
C LEU A 58 29.51 23.32 -44.02
N ALA A 59 29.92 23.35 -45.29
CA ALA A 59 30.74 24.44 -45.84
C ALA A 59 30.03 25.80 -45.77
N CYS A 60 28.72 25.82 -46.06
CA CYS A 60 27.89 27.02 -45.93
C CYS A 60 27.81 27.49 -44.48
N HIS A 61 27.58 26.58 -43.53
CA HIS A 61 27.57 26.89 -42.10
C HIS A 61 28.93 27.41 -41.61
N MET A 62 30.05 26.84 -42.09
CA MET A 62 31.39 27.31 -41.75
C MET A 62 31.69 28.72 -42.26
N ALA A 63 31.05 29.15 -43.35
CA ALA A 63 31.15 30.49 -43.90
C ALA A 63 30.11 31.47 -43.30
N GLU A 64 29.26 31.02 -42.38
CA GLU A 64 28.13 31.78 -41.82
C GLU A 64 27.14 32.27 -42.88
N TYR A 65 27.06 31.60 -44.02
CA TYR A 65 26.13 31.95 -45.09
C TYR A 65 24.76 31.30 -44.83
N HIS A 66 23.70 31.95 -45.33
CA HIS A 66 22.37 31.36 -45.24
C HIS A 66 22.18 30.31 -46.32
N LEU A 67 21.97 29.06 -45.92
CA LEU A 67 21.63 27.99 -46.85
C LEU A 67 20.14 28.02 -47.18
N TYR A 68 19.82 28.16 -48.46
CA TYR A 68 18.47 28.00 -48.97
C TYR A 68 18.36 26.72 -49.80
N GLN A 69 17.50 25.80 -49.36
CA GLN A 69 17.21 24.54 -50.06
C GLN A 69 15.70 24.42 -50.23
N ILE A 70 15.25 24.09 -51.44
CA ILE A 70 13.82 23.96 -51.75
C ILE A 70 13.30 22.63 -51.19
N GLU A 71 12.09 22.68 -50.63
CA GLU A 71 11.34 21.49 -50.23
C GLU A 71 10.20 21.25 -51.23
N ILE A 72 10.31 20.14 -51.96
CA ILE A 72 9.35 19.84 -53.01
C ILE A 72 8.17 19.08 -52.43
N SER A 73 7.02 19.72 -52.45
CA SER A 73 5.73 19.08 -52.21
C SER A 73 5.17 18.48 -53.51
N GLY A 74 4.13 17.63 -53.41
CA GLY A 74 3.46 17.06 -54.59
C GLY A 74 3.01 18.13 -55.59
N ASN A 75 2.51 19.26 -55.08
CA ASN A 75 1.96 20.35 -55.86
C ASN A 75 2.99 21.43 -56.24
N TYR A 76 4.26 21.26 -55.90
CA TYR A 76 5.30 22.22 -56.26
C TYR A 76 5.48 22.28 -57.78
N GLY A 77 5.15 23.42 -58.38
CA GLY A 77 5.23 23.72 -59.80
C GLY A 77 6.10 24.94 -60.10
N PHE A 78 5.90 25.52 -61.29
CA PHE A 78 6.73 26.61 -61.80
C PHE A 78 6.49 27.96 -61.11
N ASN A 79 5.28 28.20 -60.60
CA ASN A 79 4.97 29.45 -59.90
C ASN A 79 5.66 29.48 -58.53
N GLU A 80 5.59 28.38 -57.77
CA GLU A 80 6.26 28.25 -56.47
C GLU A 80 7.79 28.37 -56.63
N TRP A 81 8.34 27.77 -57.69
CA TRP A 81 9.76 27.94 -58.06
C TRP A 81 10.15 29.41 -58.26
N ARG A 82 9.38 30.17 -59.04
CA ARG A 82 9.66 31.58 -59.27
C ARG A 82 9.53 32.42 -58.00
N ASP A 83 8.59 32.09 -57.12
CA ASP A 83 8.45 32.77 -55.83
C ASP A 83 9.67 32.51 -54.93
N ASP A 84 10.19 31.28 -54.90
CA ASP A 84 11.40 30.91 -54.16
C ASP A 84 12.64 31.65 -54.72
N VAL A 85 12.84 31.65 -56.04
CA VAL A 85 13.94 32.37 -56.71
C VAL A 85 13.85 33.87 -56.45
N ARG A 86 12.64 34.45 -56.53
CA ARG A 86 12.39 35.87 -56.24
C ARG A 86 12.74 36.22 -54.81
N SER A 87 12.31 35.40 -53.84
CA SER A 87 12.63 35.57 -52.41
C SER A 87 14.14 35.53 -52.16
N LEU A 88 14.82 34.58 -52.79
CA LEU A 88 16.27 34.40 -52.69
C LEU A 88 17.04 35.60 -53.25
N MET A 89 16.69 36.06 -54.45
CA MET A 89 17.33 37.21 -55.08
C MET A 89 17.06 38.51 -54.30
N LYS A 90 15.86 38.70 -53.72
CA LYS A 90 15.58 39.85 -52.86
C LYS A 90 16.45 39.84 -51.60
N LYS A 91 16.61 38.69 -50.93
CA LYS A 91 17.48 38.56 -49.75
C LYS A 91 18.96 38.82 -50.09
N ALA A 92 19.44 38.29 -51.21
CA ALA A 92 20.82 38.50 -51.64
C ALA A 92 21.08 39.96 -52.07
N GLY A 93 20.19 40.55 -52.87
CA GLY A 93 20.41 41.87 -53.48
C GLY A 93 20.00 43.06 -52.60
N VAL A 94 18.85 42.99 -51.92
CA VAL A 94 18.33 44.09 -51.09
C VAL A 94 18.97 44.07 -49.71
N GLU A 95 18.84 42.95 -48.98
CA GLU A 95 19.41 42.84 -47.63
C GLU A 95 20.94 42.74 -47.66
N GLY A 96 21.53 42.26 -48.76
CA GLY A 96 22.97 42.08 -48.89
C GLY A 96 23.54 40.98 -48.02
N LYS A 97 22.71 40.00 -47.63
CA LYS A 97 23.16 38.85 -46.84
C LYS A 97 23.61 37.73 -47.78
N PRO A 98 24.80 37.14 -47.60
CA PRO A 98 25.26 36.01 -48.38
C PRO A 98 24.27 34.84 -48.33
N GLN A 99 23.84 34.37 -49.50
CA GLN A 99 22.92 33.25 -49.68
C GLN A 99 23.61 32.14 -50.48
N VAL A 100 23.45 30.90 -50.05
CA VAL A 100 23.86 29.71 -50.82
C VAL A 100 22.62 28.94 -51.22
N PHE A 101 22.37 28.87 -52.52
CA PHE A 101 21.29 28.10 -53.09
C PHE A 101 21.72 26.65 -53.35
N LEU A 102 21.22 25.69 -52.58
CA LEU A 102 21.52 24.28 -52.77
C LEU A 102 20.37 23.57 -53.50
N LEU A 103 20.63 23.11 -54.72
CA LEU A 103 19.68 22.36 -55.54
C LEU A 103 20.22 20.98 -55.91
N SER A 104 19.45 19.92 -55.66
CA SER A 104 19.77 18.56 -56.14
C SER A 104 19.05 18.19 -57.43
N ASP A 105 19.62 17.23 -58.16
CA ASP A 105 18.99 16.60 -59.33
C ASP A 105 17.59 16.05 -59.05
N SER A 106 17.38 15.44 -57.88
CA SER A 106 16.08 14.95 -57.44
C SER A 106 15.03 16.04 -57.27
N GLN A 107 15.47 17.30 -57.17
CA GLN A 107 14.61 18.46 -57.00
C GLN A 107 14.18 19.10 -58.33
N ILE A 108 14.75 18.67 -59.45
CA ILE A 108 14.45 19.25 -60.77
C ILE A 108 13.29 18.46 -61.38
N LYS A 109 12.06 18.95 -61.17
CA LYS A 109 10.83 18.40 -61.78
C LYS A 109 10.66 18.84 -63.24
N ASP A 110 11.02 20.08 -63.54
CA ASP A 110 10.89 20.70 -64.85
C ASP A 110 12.24 21.29 -65.28
N GLU A 111 12.57 21.19 -66.56
CA GLU A 111 13.81 21.75 -67.13
C GLU A 111 13.77 23.29 -67.15
N ALA A 112 12.59 23.91 -67.07
CA ALA A 112 12.45 25.35 -66.91
C ALA A 112 13.16 25.88 -65.65
N PHE A 113 13.30 25.06 -64.59
CA PHE A 113 14.04 25.46 -63.39
C PHE A 113 15.53 25.65 -63.71
N VAL A 114 16.08 24.79 -64.57
CA VAL A 114 17.48 24.85 -64.97
C VAL A 114 17.72 26.02 -65.93
N GLU A 115 16.73 26.39 -66.73
CA GLU A 115 16.77 27.59 -67.57
C GLU A 115 16.90 28.86 -66.72
N ASP A 116 16.05 29.01 -65.69
CA ASP A 116 16.13 30.15 -64.77
C ASP A 116 17.49 30.20 -64.05
N ILE A 117 18.02 29.05 -63.59
CA ILE A 117 19.37 28.98 -62.99
C ILE A 117 20.44 29.38 -64.00
N ASN A 118 20.33 28.93 -65.26
CA ASN A 118 21.28 29.28 -66.31
C ASN A 118 21.31 30.80 -66.54
N MET A 119 20.17 31.48 -66.41
CA MET A 119 20.10 32.96 -66.45
C MET A 119 20.75 33.59 -65.21
N ILE A 120 20.46 33.09 -64.00
CA ILE A 120 21.10 33.59 -62.76
C ILE A 120 22.64 33.49 -62.86
N LEU A 121 23.17 32.37 -63.38
CA LEU A 121 24.61 32.16 -63.52
C LEU A 121 25.26 33.08 -64.57
N ASN A 122 24.57 33.39 -65.67
CA ASN A 122 25.11 34.24 -66.74
C ASN A 122 24.95 35.73 -66.44
N THR A 123 23.70 36.16 -66.24
CA THR A 123 23.32 37.58 -66.19
C THR A 123 23.10 38.07 -64.77
N GLY A 124 22.84 37.17 -63.80
CA GLY A 124 22.44 37.53 -62.44
C GLY A 124 20.99 38.03 -62.34
N ASP A 125 20.20 37.89 -63.40
CA ASP A 125 18.80 38.30 -63.48
C ASP A 125 17.96 37.27 -64.24
N VAL A 126 16.69 37.11 -63.85
CA VAL A 126 15.73 36.23 -64.51
C VAL A 126 14.63 37.08 -65.16
N PRO A 127 14.45 37.00 -66.49
CA PRO A 127 13.44 37.80 -67.18
C PRO A 127 12.02 37.54 -66.67
N ASN A 128 11.23 38.61 -66.54
CA ASN A 128 9.82 38.56 -66.09
C ASN A 128 9.61 37.91 -64.71
N LEU A 129 10.62 37.94 -63.83
CA LEU A 129 10.52 37.42 -62.46
C LEU A 129 9.73 38.34 -61.53
N TYR A 130 9.91 39.66 -61.69
CA TYR A 130 9.31 40.68 -60.84
C TYR A 130 8.14 41.36 -61.56
N PRO A 131 6.94 41.41 -60.94
CA PRO A 131 5.88 42.29 -61.39
C PRO A 131 6.27 43.77 -61.15
N GLY A 132 5.57 44.69 -61.82
CA GLY A 132 5.96 46.11 -61.87
C GLY A 132 5.97 46.83 -60.51
N ASP A 133 5.09 46.43 -59.61
CA ASP A 133 5.00 46.89 -58.22
C ASP A 133 6.21 46.44 -57.39
N GLU A 134 6.60 45.17 -57.48
CA GLU A 134 7.78 44.68 -56.77
C GLU A 134 9.09 45.27 -57.31
N LYS A 135 9.16 45.53 -58.62
CA LYS A 135 10.32 46.20 -59.21
C LYS A 135 10.47 47.62 -58.68
N ALA A 136 9.37 48.33 -58.45
CA ALA A 136 9.39 49.65 -57.81
C ALA A 136 9.89 49.56 -56.35
N ASP A 137 9.40 48.58 -55.57
CA ASP A 137 9.86 48.34 -54.19
C ASP A 137 11.37 48.05 -54.11
N ILE A 138 11.90 47.25 -55.04
CA ILE A 138 13.35 47.01 -55.12
C ILE A 138 14.10 48.31 -55.40
N LEU A 139 13.65 49.11 -56.38
CA LEU A 139 14.31 50.38 -56.72
C LEU A 139 14.30 51.39 -55.57
N ASP A 140 13.19 51.48 -54.83
CA ASP A 140 13.07 52.37 -53.67
C ASP A 140 14.06 51.96 -52.57
N LYS A 141 14.16 50.67 -52.26
CA LYS A 141 15.13 50.15 -51.29
C LYS A 141 16.58 50.33 -51.76
N MET A 142 16.84 50.11 -53.04
CA MET A 142 18.17 50.33 -53.64
C MET A 142 18.58 51.79 -53.68
N THR A 143 17.63 52.74 -53.69
CA THR A 143 17.91 54.18 -53.60
C THR A 143 18.36 54.60 -52.18
N GLN A 144 17.94 53.87 -51.14
CA GLN A 144 18.29 54.17 -49.76
C GLN A 144 19.72 53.72 -49.41
N LEU A 145 20.21 52.63 -50.00
CA LEU A 145 21.52 52.03 -49.69
C LEU A 145 22.78 52.89 -50.03
N PRO A 146 22.85 53.61 -51.17
CA PRO A 146 23.95 54.54 -51.46
C PRO A 146 23.99 55.75 -50.50
N LYS A 147 22.83 56.17 -49.98
CA LYS A 147 22.74 57.27 -49.00
C LYS A 147 23.39 56.89 -47.67
N ASP A 148 23.26 55.62 -47.28
CA ASP A 148 23.86 55.08 -46.04
C ASP A 148 25.37 54.80 -46.18
N SER A 149 25.87 54.55 -47.40
CA SER A 149 27.28 54.26 -47.69
C SER A 149 28.10 55.48 -48.16
N GLY A 150 27.49 56.67 -48.20
CA GLY A 150 28.16 57.94 -48.51
C GLY A 150 28.61 58.12 -49.97
N LYS A 151 28.29 57.18 -50.87
CA LYS A 151 28.62 57.28 -52.30
C LYS A 151 27.44 57.91 -53.06
N LYS A 152 27.68 59.04 -53.76
CA LYS A 152 26.73 59.61 -54.73
C LYS A 152 26.70 58.73 -55.98
N GLY A 153 25.87 57.70 -55.98
CA GLY A 153 25.58 56.88 -57.16
C GLY A 153 24.55 57.55 -58.08
N ASP A 154 24.55 57.18 -59.36
CA ASP A 154 23.52 57.57 -60.31
C ASP A 154 22.15 57.04 -59.86
N THR A 155 21.17 57.93 -59.68
CA THR A 155 19.82 57.59 -59.21
C THR A 155 18.88 57.19 -60.36
N THR A 156 19.41 56.85 -61.53
CA THR A 156 18.57 56.39 -62.64
C THR A 156 18.03 54.99 -62.32
N PRO A 157 16.77 54.67 -62.67
CA PRO A 157 16.20 53.34 -62.41
C PRO A 157 17.03 52.19 -62.97
N LEU A 158 17.71 52.41 -64.10
CA LEU A 158 18.60 51.44 -64.74
C LEU A 158 19.90 51.23 -63.94
N ALA A 159 20.52 52.31 -63.45
CA ALA A 159 21.72 52.21 -62.61
C ALA A 159 21.42 51.52 -61.27
N LEU A 160 20.28 51.84 -60.65
CA LEU A 160 19.84 51.21 -59.39
C LEU A 160 19.56 49.71 -59.56
N PHE A 161 18.95 49.32 -60.68
CA PHE A 161 18.71 47.91 -60.97
C PHE A 161 20.02 47.16 -61.30
N ASN A 162 20.98 47.80 -61.99
CA ASN A 162 22.31 47.21 -62.20
C ASN A 162 23.06 47.03 -60.87
N LEU A 163 22.96 47.99 -59.94
CA LEU A 163 23.51 47.86 -58.60
C LEU A 163 22.87 46.68 -57.85
N PHE A 164 21.57 46.44 -58.03
CA PHE A 164 20.89 45.28 -57.47
C PHE A 164 21.46 43.98 -58.03
N ILE A 165 21.62 43.88 -59.36
CA ILE A 165 22.21 42.71 -60.01
C ILE A 165 23.66 42.48 -59.54
N GLU A 166 24.47 43.53 -59.40
CA GLU A 166 25.84 43.40 -58.89
C GLU A 166 25.86 42.85 -57.46
N ARG A 167 24.96 43.33 -56.58
CA ARG A 167 24.83 42.79 -55.22
C ARG A 167 24.28 41.36 -55.19
N VAL A 168 23.39 41.01 -56.11
CA VAL A 168 22.92 39.63 -56.26
C VAL A 168 24.10 38.74 -56.65
N LYS A 169 24.90 39.13 -57.65
CA LYS A 169 26.07 38.36 -58.09
C LYS A 169 27.10 38.15 -56.98
N SER A 170 27.37 39.19 -56.17
CA SER A 170 28.36 39.09 -55.09
C SER A 170 27.89 38.28 -53.89
N ASN A 171 26.58 38.24 -53.60
CA ASN A 171 26.04 37.59 -52.40
C ASN A 171 25.33 36.26 -52.67
N LEU A 172 24.92 35.98 -53.91
CA LEU A 172 24.23 34.75 -54.27
C LEU A 172 25.20 33.73 -54.85
N HIS A 173 25.46 32.67 -54.08
CA HIS A 173 26.21 31.51 -54.55
C HIS A 173 25.25 30.37 -54.87
N VAL A 174 25.52 29.65 -55.95
CA VAL A 174 24.68 28.53 -56.40
C VAL A 174 25.49 27.24 -56.29
N ALA A 175 24.94 26.26 -55.58
CA ALA A 175 25.51 24.94 -55.37
C ALA A 175 24.60 23.88 -55.99
N LEU A 176 25.02 23.33 -57.13
CA LEU A 176 24.25 22.34 -57.88
C LEU A 176 24.78 20.94 -57.61
N ALA A 177 23.95 20.04 -57.08
CA ALA A 177 24.31 18.65 -56.84
C ALA A 177 23.67 17.73 -57.90
N MET A 178 24.40 17.39 -58.96
CA MET A 178 23.89 16.62 -60.11
C MET A 178 24.51 15.24 -60.25
N SER A 179 23.71 14.19 -60.45
CA SER A 179 24.25 12.86 -60.73
C SER A 179 24.71 12.72 -62.18
N PRO A 180 25.91 12.18 -62.46
CA PRO A 180 26.35 11.86 -63.82
C PRO A 180 25.67 10.61 -64.39
N ILE A 181 24.82 9.94 -63.59
CA ILE A 181 24.08 8.75 -64.00
C ILE A 181 22.87 9.16 -64.84
N GLY A 182 22.72 8.51 -66.00
CA GLY A 182 21.66 8.78 -66.96
C GLY A 182 22.04 9.88 -67.97
N ASP A 183 21.14 10.14 -68.91
CA ASP A 183 21.39 11.11 -69.99
C ASP A 183 20.95 12.54 -69.62
N ALA A 184 20.12 12.71 -68.58
CA ALA A 184 19.60 14.01 -68.16
C ALA A 184 20.73 15.02 -67.86
N PHE A 185 21.75 14.62 -67.11
CA PHE A 185 22.90 15.49 -66.82
C PHE A 185 23.65 15.94 -68.08
N LYS A 186 23.91 15.01 -69.01
CA LYS A 186 24.57 15.32 -70.28
C LYS A 186 23.73 16.25 -71.14
N ASN A 187 22.42 16.02 -71.18
CA ASN A 187 21.48 16.86 -71.94
C ASN A 187 21.43 18.27 -71.35
N ARG A 188 21.32 18.41 -70.02
CA ARG A 188 21.32 19.71 -69.32
C ARG A 188 22.60 20.51 -69.58
N ILE A 189 23.76 19.86 -69.52
CA ILE A 189 25.04 20.53 -69.83
C ILE A 189 25.10 21.03 -71.28
N ARG A 190 24.53 20.27 -72.22
CA ARG A 190 24.50 20.66 -73.64
C ARG A 190 23.50 21.80 -73.91
N MET A 191 22.35 21.79 -73.23
CA MET A 191 21.32 22.82 -73.37
C MET A 191 21.70 24.11 -72.63
N PHE A 192 22.37 23.99 -71.48
CA PHE A 192 22.67 25.08 -70.56
C PHE A 192 24.18 25.16 -70.28
N PRO A 193 24.96 25.80 -71.17
CA PRO A 193 26.43 25.83 -71.07
C PRO A 193 26.94 26.64 -69.86
N SER A 194 26.13 27.53 -69.25
CA SER A 194 26.56 28.29 -68.08
C SER A 194 26.79 27.44 -66.84
N LEU A 195 26.15 26.26 -66.78
CA LEU A 195 26.41 25.26 -65.74
C LEU A 195 27.88 24.82 -65.68
N ILE A 196 28.60 24.87 -66.81
CA ILE A 196 30.04 24.57 -66.87
C ILE A 196 30.87 25.86 -66.85
N ASN A 197 30.45 26.89 -67.59
CA ASN A 197 31.28 28.08 -67.79
C ASN A 197 31.34 28.97 -66.53
N CYS A 198 30.27 28.99 -65.73
CA CYS A 198 30.13 29.88 -64.58
C CYS A 198 30.29 29.14 -63.23
N CYS A 199 30.30 27.81 -63.22
CA CYS A 199 30.48 27.02 -62.01
C CYS A 199 31.85 26.34 -61.99
N THR A 200 32.48 26.32 -60.81
CA THR A 200 33.62 25.45 -60.57
C THR A 200 33.12 24.02 -60.35
N ILE A 201 33.64 23.08 -61.13
CA ILE A 201 33.24 21.67 -61.06
C ILE A 201 34.05 20.98 -59.97
N ASP A 202 33.37 20.37 -59.00
CA ASP A 202 33.97 19.49 -58.00
C ASP A 202 33.38 18.07 -58.15
N TRP A 203 34.27 17.12 -58.42
CA TRP A 203 33.93 15.74 -58.76
C TRP A 203 34.15 14.85 -57.54
N PHE A 204 33.08 14.28 -56.96
CA PHE A 204 33.26 13.33 -55.87
C PHE A 204 33.48 11.96 -56.48
N THR A 205 34.74 11.53 -56.43
CA THR A 205 35.13 10.20 -56.86
C THR A 205 34.66 9.14 -55.87
N ALA A 206 34.78 7.87 -56.26
CA ALA A 206 34.57 6.77 -55.33
C ALA A 206 35.53 6.89 -54.14
N TRP A 207 35.05 6.56 -52.94
CA TRP A 207 35.88 6.61 -51.74
C TRP A 207 37.11 5.69 -51.89
N PRO A 208 38.32 6.20 -51.58
CA PRO A 208 39.52 5.36 -51.54
C PRO A 208 39.48 4.39 -50.36
N ASP A 209 40.35 3.38 -50.38
CA ASP A 209 40.49 2.38 -49.31
C ASP A 209 40.64 3.00 -47.91
N ASP A 210 41.52 3.98 -47.76
CA ASP A 210 41.73 4.72 -46.50
C ASP A 210 40.44 5.38 -45.98
N ALA A 211 39.59 5.89 -46.88
CA ALA A 211 38.30 6.46 -46.48
C ALA A 211 37.33 5.37 -45.97
N LEU A 212 37.29 4.20 -46.61
CA LEU A 212 36.43 3.09 -46.19
C LEU A 212 36.86 2.57 -44.81
N GLU A 213 38.17 2.49 -44.56
CA GLU A 213 38.75 2.07 -43.29
C GLU A 213 38.43 3.07 -42.18
N LYS A 214 38.67 4.37 -42.40
CA LYS A 214 38.38 5.42 -41.42
C LYS A 214 36.90 5.53 -41.06
N VAL A 215 36.02 5.34 -42.03
CA VAL A 215 34.57 5.30 -41.79
C VAL A 215 34.22 4.07 -40.95
N ALA A 216 34.69 2.87 -41.32
CA ALA A 216 34.42 1.68 -40.54
C ALA A 216 34.97 1.80 -39.10
N GLU A 217 36.17 2.34 -38.92
CA GLU A 217 36.78 2.57 -37.60
C GLU A 217 35.90 3.49 -36.73
N ALA A 218 35.41 4.60 -37.30
CA ALA A 218 34.58 5.56 -36.59
C ALA A 218 33.24 4.96 -36.14
N PHE A 219 32.60 4.14 -36.98
CA PHE A 219 31.34 3.47 -36.64
C PHE A 219 31.57 2.28 -35.70
N LEU A 220 32.58 1.45 -35.91
CA LEU A 220 32.85 0.27 -35.07
C LEU A 220 33.35 0.64 -33.67
N LYS A 221 33.85 1.86 -33.46
CA LYS A 221 34.24 2.37 -32.15
C LYS A 221 33.10 2.31 -31.11
N THR A 222 31.85 2.45 -31.54
CA THR A 222 30.69 2.39 -30.62
C THR A 222 30.29 0.97 -30.24
N VAL A 223 30.86 -0.05 -30.88
CA VAL A 223 30.49 -1.45 -30.65
C VAL A 223 31.41 -2.05 -29.60
N ASP A 224 30.83 -2.77 -28.64
CA ASP A 224 31.57 -3.45 -27.57
C ASP A 224 32.20 -4.76 -28.09
N ILE A 225 33.35 -4.61 -28.74
CA ILE A 225 34.18 -5.67 -29.32
C ILE A 225 35.64 -5.41 -28.92
N SER A 226 36.46 -6.45 -28.80
CA SER A 226 37.90 -6.30 -28.55
C SER A 226 38.58 -5.50 -29.68
N ASP A 227 39.62 -4.74 -29.33
CA ASP A 227 40.29 -3.85 -30.28
C ASP A 227 40.92 -4.62 -31.45
N GLU A 228 41.44 -5.82 -31.22
CA GLU A 228 41.97 -6.70 -32.28
C GLU A 228 40.88 -7.14 -33.26
N MET A 229 39.70 -7.51 -32.75
CA MET A 229 38.57 -7.91 -33.61
C MET A 229 37.99 -6.72 -34.36
N LYS A 230 38.03 -5.51 -33.78
CA LYS A 230 37.65 -4.27 -34.47
C LYS A 230 38.54 -3.99 -35.67
N GLU A 231 39.86 -4.06 -35.50
CA GLU A 231 40.83 -3.83 -36.60
C GLU A 231 40.63 -4.82 -37.76
N LYS A 232 40.42 -6.10 -37.43
CA LYS A 232 40.09 -7.13 -38.42
C LYS A 232 38.74 -6.88 -39.09
N SER A 233 37.73 -6.45 -38.33
CA SER A 233 36.40 -6.13 -38.85
C SER A 233 36.43 -4.94 -39.82
N VAL A 234 37.23 -3.91 -39.54
CA VAL A 234 37.45 -2.76 -40.43
C VAL A 234 37.98 -3.23 -41.79
N THR A 235 38.99 -4.11 -41.76
CA THR A 235 39.60 -4.68 -42.97
C THR A 235 38.57 -5.47 -43.79
N ILE A 236 37.78 -6.32 -43.13
CA ILE A 236 36.72 -7.12 -43.78
C ILE A 236 35.62 -6.22 -44.36
N CYS A 237 35.20 -5.17 -43.66
CA CYS A 237 34.21 -4.22 -44.17
C CYS A 237 34.67 -3.58 -45.49
N LYS A 238 35.95 -3.18 -45.56
CA LYS A 238 36.54 -2.65 -46.80
C LYS A 238 36.51 -3.67 -47.93
N GLU A 239 36.91 -4.91 -47.66
CA GLU A 239 36.92 -5.99 -48.65
C GLU A 239 35.51 -6.26 -49.18
N PHE A 240 34.48 -6.29 -48.34
CA PHE A 240 33.10 -6.46 -48.78
C PHE A 240 32.65 -5.35 -49.74
N HIS A 241 33.00 -4.09 -49.46
CA HIS A 241 32.63 -3.01 -50.37
C HIS A 241 33.34 -3.11 -51.73
N THR A 242 34.64 -3.44 -51.69
CA THR A 242 35.50 -3.52 -52.89
C THR A 242 35.11 -4.70 -53.77
N THR A 243 34.89 -5.88 -53.18
CA THR A 243 34.46 -7.09 -53.89
C THR A 243 33.08 -6.92 -54.52
N VAL A 244 32.13 -6.26 -53.84
CA VAL A 244 30.81 -5.97 -54.41
C VAL A 244 30.89 -4.98 -55.58
N LYS A 245 31.82 -4.03 -55.55
CA LYS A 245 32.08 -3.11 -56.67
C LYS A 245 32.61 -3.86 -57.90
N GLU A 246 33.56 -4.78 -57.70
CA GLU A 246 34.10 -5.64 -58.77
C GLU A 246 33.03 -6.58 -59.34
N ALA A 247 32.31 -7.28 -58.46
CA ALA A 247 31.21 -8.17 -58.84
C ALA A 247 30.08 -7.43 -59.59
N SER A 248 29.77 -6.19 -59.20
CA SER A 248 28.82 -5.35 -59.93
C SER A 248 29.30 -4.98 -61.33
N GLY A 249 30.62 -4.83 -61.51
CA GLY A 249 31.26 -4.65 -62.82
C GLY A 249 31.10 -5.89 -63.70
N GLU A 250 31.40 -7.07 -63.16
CA GLU A 250 31.20 -8.34 -63.87
C GLU A 250 29.73 -8.61 -64.22
N TYR A 251 28.83 -8.33 -63.29
CA TYR A 251 27.39 -8.48 -63.47
C TYR A 251 26.89 -7.64 -64.65
N PHE A 252 27.40 -6.40 -64.77
CA PHE A 252 27.09 -5.56 -65.92
C PHE A 252 27.66 -6.11 -67.23
N LEU A 253 28.87 -6.68 -67.22
CA LEU A 253 29.46 -7.27 -68.43
C LEU A 253 28.65 -8.49 -68.92
N LYS A 254 28.24 -9.36 -67.99
CA LYS A 254 27.54 -10.62 -68.28
C LYS A 254 26.06 -10.42 -68.63
N LEU A 255 25.34 -9.60 -67.87
CA LEU A 255 23.88 -9.49 -67.94
C LEU A 255 23.38 -8.14 -68.44
N LYS A 256 24.28 -7.18 -68.71
CA LYS A 256 23.95 -5.80 -69.12
C LYS A 256 23.01 -5.07 -68.16
N ARG A 257 22.90 -5.55 -66.92
CA ARG A 257 22.15 -4.92 -65.83
C ARG A 257 23.12 -4.17 -64.93
N LYS A 258 22.89 -2.86 -64.74
CA LYS A 258 23.76 -1.99 -63.95
C LYS A 258 23.30 -2.01 -62.49
N ASN A 259 24.21 -2.34 -61.57
CA ASN A 259 24.05 -2.14 -60.14
C ASN A 259 24.95 -0.98 -59.69
N TYR A 260 24.45 -0.11 -58.80
CA TYR A 260 25.19 1.05 -58.32
C TYR A 260 25.59 0.83 -56.86
N VAL A 261 26.89 0.67 -56.64
CA VAL A 261 27.48 0.57 -55.31
C VAL A 261 27.77 1.98 -54.82
N THR A 262 27.05 2.41 -53.78
CA THR A 262 27.14 3.78 -53.24
C THR A 262 27.72 3.79 -51.82
N PRO A 263 28.37 4.88 -51.38
CA PRO A 263 28.82 5.00 -49.99
C PRO A 263 27.69 4.89 -48.97
N THR A 264 26.47 5.29 -49.34
CA THR A 264 25.27 5.08 -48.50
C THR A 264 24.99 3.61 -48.23
N SER A 265 25.13 2.73 -49.23
CA SER A 265 24.99 1.29 -49.04
C SER A 265 26.09 0.71 -48.13
N TYR A 266 27.29 1.28 -48.14
CA TYR A 266 28.36 0.91 -47.21
C TYR A 266 28.05 1.33 -45.77
N LEU A 267 27.55 2.55 -45.58
CA LEU A 267 27.12 3.02 -44.26
C LEU A 267 25.95 2.19 -43.73
N GLU A 268 25.04 1.76 -44.60
CA GLU A 268 23.93 0.88 -44.25
C GLU A 268 24.43 -0.52 -43.86
N LEU A 269 25.41 -1.10 -44.57
CA LEU A 269 26.06 -2.35 -44.18
C LEU A 269 26.63 -2.26 -42.75
N ILE A 270 27.36 -1.19 -42.42
CA ILE A 270 27.94 -1.05 -41.08
C ILE A 270 26.84 -0.85 -40.02
N LYS A 271 25.82 -0.04 -40.30
CA LYS A 271 24.69 0.18 -39.37
C LYS A 271 23.89 -1.11 -39.13
N THR A 272 23.63 -1.88 -40.18
CA THR A 272 22.95 -3.18 -40.05
C THR A 272 23.78 -4.15 -39.24
N PHE A 273 25.11 -4.18 -39.42
CA PHE A 273 26.00 -4.97 -38.57
C PHE A 273 25.91 -4.54 -37.10
N GLN A 274 25.97 -3.24 -36.79
CA GLN A 274 25.84 -2.73 -35.42
C GLN A 274 24.51 -3.16 -34.77
N SER A 275 23.39 -2.98 -35.48
CA SER A 275 22.06 -3.36 -34.98
C SER A 275 21.94 -4.87 -34.78
N LEU A 276 22.45 -5.67 -35.71
CA LEU A 276 22.43 -7.12 -35.62
C LEU A 276 23.31 -7.64 -34.48
N HIS A 277 24.49 -7.04 -34.31
CA HIS A 277 25.40 -7.36 -33.20
C HIS A 277 24.74 -7.08 -31.86
N ALA A 278 24.19 -5.88 -31.67
CA ALA A 278 23.50 -5.51 -30.44
C ALA A 278 22.34 -6.48 -30.13
N LEU A 279 21.51 -6.80 -31.12
CA LEU A 279 20.42 -7.77 -30.98
C LEU A 279 20.93 -9.16 -30.57
N LYS A 280 22.04 -9.63 -31.17
CA LYS A 280 22.60 -10.94 -30.86
C LYS A 280 23.26 -10.99 -29.48
N VAL A 281 23.97 -9.95 -29.10
CA VAL A 281 24.54 -9.82 -27.75
C VAL A 281 23.44 -9.83 -26.71
N GLU A 282 22.35 -9.10 -26.90
CA GLU A 282 21.21 -9.10 -25.99
C GLU A 282 20.56 -10.48 -25.87
N GLN A 283 20.32 -11.15 -27.01
CA GLN A 283 19.77 -12.52 -27.03
C GLN A 283 20.66 -13.50 -26.25
N ILE A 284 21.97 -13.49 -26.50
CA ILE A 284 22.92 -14.39 -25.84
C ILE A 284 23.05 -14.05 -24.36
N THR A 285 23.11 -12.76 -24.01
CA THR A 285 23.22 -12.32 -22.61
C THR A 285 21.99 -12.71 -21.81
N THR A 286 20.80 -12.58 -22.40
CA THR A 286 19.54 -13.02 -21.77
C THR A 286 19.52 -14.53 -21.52
N LEU A 287 19.96 -15.33 -22.50
CA LEU A 287 20.09 -16.78 -22.33
C LEU A 287 21.11 -17.14 -21.25
N ARG A 288 22.26 -16.47 -21.23
CA ARG A 288 23.30 -16.65 -20.21
C ARG A 288 22.76 -16.33 -18.82
N MET A 289 22.13 -15.17 -18.62
CA MET A 289 21.53 -14.79 -17.33
C MET A 289 20.50 -15.81 -16.86
N ARG A 290 19.69 -16.36 -17.78
CA ARG A 290 18.73 -17.42 -17.44
C ARG A 290 19.44 -18.68 -16.94
N TYR A 291 20.54 -19.09 -17.56
CA TYR A 291 21.33 -20.24 -17.10
C TYR A 291 22.04 -19.95 -15.77
N GLU A 292 22.58 -18.74 -15.58
CA GLU A 292 23.21 -18.33 -14.32
C GLU A 292 22.21 -18.38 -13.16
N VAL A 293 21.02 -17.81 -13.33
CA VAL A 293 19.94 -17.90 -12.32
C VAL A 293 19.52 -19.36 -12.10
N GLY A 294 19.44 -20.16 -13.16
CA GLY A 294 19.14 -21.59 -13.04
C GLY A 294 20.18 -22.34 -12.19
N LEU A 295 21.46 -22.08 -12.44
CA LEU A 295 22.57 -22.66 -11.67
C LEU A 295 22.54 -22.19 -10.21
N GLU A 296 22.29 -20.91 -9.97
CA GLU A 296 22.16 -20.36 -8.61
C GLU A 296 21.02 -21.02 -7.83
N LYS A 297 19.87 -21.28 -8.49
CA LYS A 297 18.76 -22.01 -7.86
C LYS A 297 19.08 -23.47 -7.57
N LEU A 298 19.82 -24.13 -8.47
CA LEU A 298 20.27 -25.50 -8.24
C LEU A 298 21.28 -25.57 -7.08
N ASP A 299 22.22 -24.63 -7.01
CA ASP A 299 23.20 -24.54 -5.94
C ASP A 299 22.53 -24.26 -4.59
N PHE A 300 21.57 -23.33 -4.56
CA PHE A 300 20.75 -23.06 -3.38
C PHE A 300 19.98 -24.30 -2.91
N ALA A 301 19.33 -25.01 -3.83
CA ALA A 301 18.59 -26.23 -3.50
C ALA A 301 19.54 -27.35 -2.99
N ALA A 302 20.71 -27.51 -3.61
CA ALA A 302 21.72 -28.46 -3.16
C ALA A 302 22.21 -28.13 -1.75
N GLY A 303 22.43 -26.85 -1.44
CA GLY A 303 22.74 -26.38 -0.09
C GLY A 303 21.64 -26.70 0.93
N GLN A 304 20.37 -26.48 0.58
CA GLN A 304 19.24 -26.84 1.46
C GLN A 304 19.13 -28.34 1.70
N VAL A 305 19.31 -29.16 0.66
CA VAL A 305 19.30 -30.63 0.79
C VAL A 305 20.45 -31.10 1.67
N ALA A 306 21.63 -30.48 1.58
CA ALA A 306 22.75 -30.80 2.46
C ALA A 306 22.43 -30.53 3.94
N VAL A 307 21.82 -29.38 4.25
CA VAL A 307 21.36 -29.05 5.61
C VAL A 307 20.31 -30.04 6.11
N MET A 308 19.29 -30.35 5.29
CA MET A 308 18.27 -31.34 5.65
C MET A 308 18.86 -32.73 5.88
N GLN A 309 19.88 -33.12 5.12
CA GLN A 309 20.56 -34.40 5.29
C GLN A 309 21.34 -34.46 6.61
N GLU A 310 22.01 -33.37 7.00
CA GLU A 310 22.67 -33.26 8.31
C GLU A 310 21.66 -33.31 9.46
N GLU A 311 20.54 -32.58 9.36
CA GLU A 311 19.46 -32.61 10.36
C GLU A 311 18.83 -34.00 10.50
N LEU A 312 18.55 -34.68 9.38
CA LEU A 312 18.04 -36.05 9.39
C LEU A 312 19.02 -37.02 10.05
N ASN A 313 20.31 -36.94 9.70
CA ASN A 313 21.33 -37.79 10.30
C ASN A 313 21.48 -37.54 11.81
N ALA A 314 21.26 -36.30 12.28
CA ALA A 314 21.29 -35.93 13.69
C ALA A 314 20.03 -36.37 14.47
N LEU A 315 18.85 -36.23 13.87
CA LEU A 315 17.56 -36.60 14.47
C LEU A 315 17.34 -38.12 14.51
N GLN A 316 17.91 -38.86 13.57
CA GLN A 316 17.72 -40.31 13.49
C GLN A 316 18.08 -41.09 14.77
N PRO A 317 19.24 -40.87 15.44
CA PRO A 317 19.52 -41.52 16.72
C PRO A 317 18.64 -41.04 17.88
N GLU A 318 18.19 -39.77 17.85
CA GLU A 318 17.29 -39.22 18.87
C GLU A 318 15.89 -39.82 18.78
N LEU A 319 15.41 -40.07 17.55
CA LEU A 319 14.14 -40.75 17.29
C LEU A 319 14.17 -42.21 17.80
N VAL A 320 15.28 -42.93 17.58
CA VAL A 320 15.44 -44.30 18.10
C VAL A 320 15.39 -44.30 19.63
N LYS A 321 16.12 -43.39 20.29
CA LYS A 321 16.10 -43.26 21.75
C LYS A 321 14.71 -42.93 22.29
N THR A 322 14.05 -41.92 21.72
CA THR A 322 12.70 -41.53 22.15
C THR A 322 11.68 -42.63 21.86
N SER A 323 11.79 -43.37 20.75
CA SER A 323 10.96 -44.54 20.48
C SER A 323 11.15 -45.63 21.55
N GLU A 324 12.38 -45.96 21.92
CA GLU A 324 12.66 -46.93 23.00
C GLU A 324 12.14 -46.45 24.36
N GLU A 325 12.27 -45.16 24.67
CA GLU A 325 11.72 -44.56 25.89
C GLU A 325 10.18 -44.59 25.89
N THR A 326 9.55 -44.31 24.76
CA THR A 326 8.09 -44.36 24.59
C THR A 326 7.57 -45.79 24.73
N GLU A 327 8.28 -46.78 24.17
CA GLU A 327 7.92 -48.19 24.31
C GLU A 327 8.04 -48.67 25.77
N LYS A 328 9.11 -48.27 26.48
CA LYS A 328 9.24 -48.51 27.92
C LYS A 328 8.14 -47.84 28.73
N LEU A 329 7.75 -46.62 28.36
CA LEU A 329 6.67 -45.90 29.02
C LEU A 329 5.32 -46.57 28.77
N MET A 330 5.06 -47.05 27.55
CA MET A 330 3.84 -47.78 27.19
C MET A 330 3.70 -49.07 28.01
N VAL A 331 4.78 -49.84 28.15
CA VAL A 331 4.80 -51.03 29.02
C VAL A 331 4.49 -50.67 30.48
N LYS A 332 5.04 -49.56 31.00
CA LYS A 332 4.68 -49.08 32.35
C LYS A 332 3.22 -48.66 32.44
N ILE A 333 2.69 -47.96 31.44
CA ILE A 333 1.29 -47.55 31.41
C ILE A 333 0.37 -48.78 31.39
N GLU A 334 0.69 -49.82 30.63
CA GLU A 334 -0.08 -51.07 30.65
C GLU A 334 -0.07 -51.73 32.03
N GLN A 335 1.10 -51.82 32.68
CA GLN A 335 1.22 -52.33 34.05
C GLN A 335 0.42 -51.49 35.06
N ASP A 336 0.54 -50.16 34.97
CA ASP A 336 -0.17 -49.23 35.83
C ASP A 336 -1.68 -49.26 35.57
N THR A 337 -2.13 -49.47 34.33
CA THR A 337 -3.55 -49.60 33.96
C THR A 337 -4.18 -50.82 34.63
N VAL A 338 -3.47 -51.95 34.68
CA VAL A 338 -3.93 -53.15 35.40
C VAL A 338 -4.10 -52.85 36.90
N ILE A 339 -3.16 -52.12 37.50
CA ILE A 339 -3.22 -51.73 38.92
C ILE A 339 -4.35 -50.71 39.16
N VAL A 340 -4.54 -49.76 38.25
CA VAL A 340 -5.56 -48.70 38.34
C VAL A 340 -6.96 -49.28 38.19
N GLU A 341 -7.21 -50.18 37.23
CA GLU A 341 -8.52 -50.83 37.07
C GLU A 341 -8.86 -51.70 38.30
N ALA A 342 -7.89 -52.45 38.84
CA ALA A 342 -8.09 -53.20 40.09
C ALA A 342 -8.42 -52.28 41.29
N LYS A 343 -7.79 -51.11 41.39
CA LYS A 343 -8.12 -50.11 42.42
C LYS A 343 -9.46 -49.41 42.16
N LYS A 344 -9.83 -49.18 40.90
CA LYS A 344 -11.08 -48.56 40.51
C LYS A 344 -12.29 -49.41 40.87
N GLU A 345 -12.20 -50.74 40.74
CA GLU A 345 -13.24 -51.65 41.22
C GLU A 345 -13.44 -51.55 42.74
N ILE A 346 -12.35 -51.46 43.51
CA ILE A 346 -12.40 -51.30 44.97
C ILE A 346 -13.03 -49.94 45.33
N VAL A 347 -12.59 -48.85 44.69
CA VAL A 347 -13.09 -47.50 44.96
C VAL A 347 -14.56 -47.34 44.54
N ALA A 348 -15.00 -47.99 43.45
CA ALA A 348 -16.40 -47.98 43.03
C ALA A 348 -17.31 -48.69 44.04
N ALA A 349 -16.85 -49.78 44.65
CA ALA A 349 -17.57 -50.47 45.72
C ALA A 349 -17.68 -49.60 47.00
N ASP A 350 -16.60 -48.91 47.36
CA ASP A 350 -16.59 -47.99 48.51
C ASP A 350 -17.46 -46.74 48.26
N GLU A 351 -17.47 -46.21 47.04
CA GLU A 351 -18.29 -45.05 46.64
C GLU A 351 -19.79 -45.36 46.69
N ALA A 352 -20.19 -46.56 46.25
CA ALA A 352 -21.58 -47.00 46.33
C ALA A 352 -22.07 -47.08 47.78
N SER A 353 -21.25 -47.62 48.69
CA SER A 353 -21.59 -47.71 50.12
C SER A 353 -21.64 -46.33 50.80
N ALA A 354 -20.73 -45.42 50.44
CA ALA A 354 -20.71 -44.06 50.97
C ALA A 354 -21.93 -43.22 50.52
N ASN A 355 -22.37 -43.36 49.27
CA ASN A 355 -23.54 -42.66 48.74
C ASN A 355 -24.84 -43.12 49.40
N GLU A 356 -24.98 -44.42 49.69
CA GLU A 356 -26.17 -44.94 50.37
C GLU A 356 -26.27 -44.40 51.80
N ALA A 357 -25.13 -44.31 52.51
CA ALA A 357 -25.06 -43.69 53.84
C ALA A 357 -25.34 -42.17 53.81
N ALA A 358 -24.90 -41.46 52.77
CA ALA A 358 -25.13 -40.02 52.61
C ALA A 358 -26.61 -39.68 52.34
N ALA A 359 -27.30 -40.48 51.52
CA ALA A 359 -28.72 -40.30 51.23
C ALA A 359 -29.60 -40.48 52.47
N ALA A 360 -29.28 -41.47 53.32
CA ALA A 360 -30.00 -41.70 54.57
C ALA A 360 -29.83 -40.55 55.58
N ALA A 361 -28.64 -39.94 55.65
CA ALA A 361 -28.38 -38.80 56.53
C ALA A 361 -29.07 -37.51 56.07
N GLN A 362 -29.20 -37.30 54.76
CA GLN A 362 -29.85 -36.11 54.20
C GLN A 362 -31.37 -36.13 54.46
N ALA A 363 -32.02 -37.29 54.29
CA ALA A 363 -33.45 -37.43 54.57
C ALA A 363 -33.82 -37.10 56.03
N ILE A 364 -32.97 -37.50 57.00
CA ILE A 364 -33.17 -37.21 58.43
C ILE A 364 -33.00 -35.70 58.73
N LYS A 365 -32.14 -35.02 57.98
CA LYS A 365 -31.89 -33.58 58.14
C LYS A 365 -33.07 -32.75 57.64
N ASP A 366 -33.60 -33.07 56.46
CA ASP A 366 -34.68 -32.31 55.83
C ASP A 366 -35.98 -32.36 56.65
N ASP A 367 -36.28 -33.51 57.28
CA ASP A 367 -37.42 -33.68 58.19
C ASP A 367 -37.30 -32.82 59.48
N CYS A 368 -36.08 -32.60 59.98
CA CYS A 368 -35.86 -31.79 61.18
C CYS A 368 -35.98 -30.28 60.90
N GLU A 369 -35.57 -29.83 59.72
CA GLU A 369 -35.62 -28.41 59.33
C GLU A 369 -37.06 -27.95 59.08
N SER A 370 -37.93 -28.82 58.55
CA SER A 370 -39.36 -28.53 58.38
C SER A 370 -40.09 -28.32 59.71
N ASP A 371 -39.85 -29.19 60.71
CA ASP A 371 -40.51 -29.10 62.02
C ASP A 371 -40.08 -27.84 62.83
N LEU A 372 -38.85 -27.35 62.62
CA LEU A 372 -38.31 -26.15 63.29
C LEU A 372 -38.82 -24.82 62.68
N ALA A 373 -39.21 -24.83 61.40
CA ALA A 373 -39.64 -23.64 60.68
C ALA A 373 -40.98 -23.04 61.19
N GLU A 374 -41.80 -23.82 61.89
CA GLU A 374 -43.09 -23.35 62.45
C GLU A 374 -42.92 -22.59 63.78
N ALA A 375 -41.96 -22.99 64.62
CA ALA A 375 -41.82 -22.45 65.98
C ALA A 375 -40.95 -21.20 66.08
N ILE A 376 -39.94 -21.06 65.21
CA ILE A 376 -38.99 -19.94 65.25
C ILE A 376 -39.68 -18.59 64.94
N PRO A 377 -40.54 -18.48 63.89
CA PRO A 377 -41.17 -17.20 63.56
C PRO A 377 -42.11 -16.69 64.66
N ALA A 378 -42.84 -17.59 65.33
CA ALA A 378 -43.74 -17.25 66.42
C ALA A 378 -42.98 -16.73 67.66
N LEU A 379 -41.80 -17.29 67.94
CA LEU A 379 -40.94 -16.85 69.04
C LEU A 379 -40.29 -15.49 68.74
N GLU A 380 -39.78 -15.29 67.53
CA GLU A 380 -39.17 -14.03 67.12
C GLU A 380 -40.18 -12.87 67.14
N ALA A 381 -41.41 -13.12 66.66
CA ALA A 381 -42.49 -12.13 66.71
C ALA A 381 -42.86 -11.75 68.15
N ALA A 382 -42.81 -12.68 69.09
CA ALA A 382 -43.04 -12.40 70.50
C ALA A 382 -41.91 -11.61 71.17
N VAL A 383 -40.65 -11.90 70.85
CA VAL A 383 -39.49 -11.13 71.35
C VAL A 383 -39.52 -9.70 70.79
N GLN A 384 -39.84 -9.53 69.51
CA GLN A 384 -40.03 -8.21 68.91
C GLN A 384 -41.19 -7.44 69.56
N ALA A 385 -42.29 -8.12 69.92
CA ALA A 385 -43.39 -7.50 70.64
C ALA A 385 -43.01 -7.04 72.07
N LEU A 386 -41.96 -7.62 72.67
CA LEU A 386 -41.38 -7.11 73.92
C LEU A 386 -40.42 -5.93 73.71
N ASP A 387 -39.77 -5.83 72.55
CA ASP A 387 -38.91 -4.69 72.19
C ASP A 387 -39.68 -3.39 71.97
N THR A 388 -40.96 -3.48 71.59
CA THR A 388 -41.82 -2.29 71.39
C THR A 388 -42.35 -1.68 72.69
N LEU A 389 -42.19 -2.38 73.83
CA LEU A 389 -42.66 -1.94 75.15
C LEU A 389 -41.69 -0.94 75.78
N LYS A 390 -42.17 0.27 76.11
CA LYS A 390 -41.37 1.29 76.79
C LYS A 390 -41.52 1.17 78.32
N PRO A 391 -40.47 1.52 79.10
CA PRO A 391 -40.54 1.54 80.57
C PRO A 391 -41.68 2.40 81.14
N SER A 392 -42.11 3.43 80.40
CA SER A 392 -43.29 4.26 80.73
C SER A 392 -44.58 3.43 80.77
N ASP A 393 -44.76 2.51 79.83
CA ASP A 393 -46.00 1.75 79.68
C ASP A 393 -46.15 0.71 80.81
N ILE A 394 -45.02 0.16 81.27
CA ILE A 394 -44.92 -0.74 82.42
C ILE A 394 -45.26 0.00 83.73
N THR A 395 -44.80 1.25 83.84
CA THR A 395 -45.10 2.10 85.00
C THR A 395 -46.59 2.41 85.08
N ILE A 396 -47.26 2.62 83.94
CA ILE A 396 -48.72 2.81 83.86
C ILE A 396 -49.45 1.58 84.40
N VAL A 397 -49.11 0.37 83.92
CA VAL A 397 -49.74 -0.89 84.38
C VAL A 397 -49.52 -1.12 85.88
N LYS A 398 -48.32 -0.81 86.40
CA LYS A 398 -48.00 -0.92 87.84
C LYS A 398 -48.84 0.02 88.71
N SER A 399 -49.11 1.23 88.24
CA SER A 399 -49.82 2.28 88.98
C SER A 399 -51.34 2.06 89.10
N MET A 400 -51.89 1.10 88.36
CA MET A 400 -53.33 0.79 88.39
C MET A 400 -53.75 0.21 89.74
N ARG A 401 -54.57 0.96 90.50
CA ARG A 401 -55.10 0.52 91.80
C ARG A 401 -56.13 -0.62 91.67
N ASN A 402 -56.89 -0.67 90.59
CA ASN A 402 -57.80 -1.78 90.29
C ASN A 402 -57.81 -2.06 88.76
N PRO A 403 -56.96 -2.98 88.26
CA PRO A 403 -56.82 -3.22 86.82
C PRO A 403 -57.97 -4.06 86.23
N PRO A 404 -58.26 -3.94 84.92
CA PRO A 404 -59.22 -4.79 84.20
C PRO A 404 -58.89 -6.29 84.30
N SER A 405 -59.90 -7.16 84.14
CA SER A 405 -59.75 -8.62 84.25
C SER A 405 -58.65 -9.18 83.33
N GLY A 406 -58.64 -8.77 82.06
CA GLY A 406 -57.63 -9.19 81.09
C GLY A 406 -56.19 -8.82 81.48
N VAL A 407 -55.98 -7.66 82.12
CA VAL A 407 -54.65 -7.25 82.61
C VAL A 407 -54.21 -8.09 83.82
N LYS A 408 -55.14 -8.44 84.73
CA LYS A 408 -54.85 -9.35 85.84
C LYS A 408 -54.47 -10.75 85.34
N LEU A 409 -55.19 -11.27 84.35
CA LEU A 409 -54.93 -12.58 83.73
C LEU A 409 -53.55 -12.65 83.06
N VAL A 410 -53.16 -11.61 82.30
CA VAL A 410 -51.82 -11.54 81.68
C VAL A 410 -50.72 -11.52 82.72
N MET A 411 -50.87 -10.69 83.74
CA MET A 411 -49.85 -10.56 84.78
C MET A 411 -49.77 -11.82 85.66
N GLU A 412 -50.90 -12.47 85.90
CA GLU A 412 -50.94 -13.79 86.54
C GLU A 412 -50.20 -14.83 85.70
N ALA A 413 -50.45 -14.91 84.39
CA ALA A 413 -49.78 -15.85 83.51
C ALA A 413 -48.26 -15.61 83.45
N VAL A 414 -47.80 -14.36 83.42
CA VAL A 414 -46.37 -14.02 83.48
C VAL A 414 -45.76 -14.41 84.83
N CYS A 415 -46.47 -14.21 85.94
CA CYS A 415 -46.02 -14.66 87.26
C CYS A 415 -45.91 -16.18 87.34
N VAL A 416 -46.86 -16.91 86.75
CA VAL A 416 -46.82 -18.38 86.66
C VAL A 416 -45.63 -18.83 85.82
N MET A 417 -45.37 -18.19 84.68
CA MET A 417 -44.19 -18.48 83.85
C MET A 417 -42.88 -18.24 84.61
N LYS A 418 -42.80 -17.21 85.45
CA LYS A 418 -41.63 -16.92 86.31
C LYS A 418 -41.60 -17.72 87.62
N GLY A 419 -42.56 -18.62 87.85
CA GLY A 419 -42.62 -19.46 89.06
C GLY A 419 -42.94 -18.71 90.36
N ILE A 420 -43.52 -17.51 90.29
CA ILE A 420 -43.83 -16.68 91.46
C ILE A 420 -45.15 -17.16 92.10
N LYS A 421 -45.11 -17.39 93.42
CA LYS A 421 -46.27 -17.87 94.19
C LYS A 421 -47.27 -16.73 94.46
N SER A 422 -48.58 -17.03 94.38
CA SER A 422 -49.65 -16.09 94.72
C SER A 422 -49.70 -15.73 96.20
N GLU A 423 -50.25 -14.56 96.49
CA GLU A 423 -50.63 -14.17 97.84
C GLU A 423 -52.11 -14.53 98.06
N ARG A 424 -52.45 -15.28 99.13
CA ARG A 424 -53.85 -15.67 99.40
C ARG A 424 -54.56 -14.54 100.13
N LYS A 425 -55.65 -14.01 99.55
CA LYS A 425 -56.46 -12.95 100.16
C LYS A 425 -57.95 -13.34 100.19
N PRO A 426 -58.73 -12.90 101.20
CA PRO A 426 -60.18 -13.07 101.22
C PRO A 426 -60.83 -12.26 100.08
N ASP A 427 -61.85 -12.82 99.43
CA ASP A 427 -62.55 -12.22 98.30
C ASP A 427 -63.14 -10.82 98.63
N PRO A 428 -62.87 -9.76 97.81
CA PRO A 428 -63.45 -8.42 98.00
C PRO A 428 -64.98 -8.35 97.91
N SER A 429 -65.65 -9.40 97.42
CA SER A 429 -67.12 -9.47 97.27
C SER A 429 -67.87 -10.05 98.48
N GLY A 430 -67.20 -10.30 99.62
CA GLY A 430 -67.86 -10.67 100.88
C GLY A 430 -68.29 -12.14 100.99
N SER A 431 -67.77 -13.02 100.13
CA SER A 431 -68.17 -14.45 100.05
C SER A 431 -67.36 -15.41 100.94
N GLY A 432 -66.42 -14.91 101.77
CA GLY A 432 -65.69 -15.68 102.79
C GLY A 432 -64.72 -16.76 102.29
N LYS A 433 -64.57 -16.94 100.96
CA LYS A 433 -63.61 -17.87 100.35
C LYS A 433 -62.26 -17.18 100.08
N MET A 434 -61.16 -17.89 100.36
CA MET A 434 -59.79 -17.41 100.13
C MET A 434 -59.43 -17.61 98.65
N ILE A 435 -59.16 -16.51 97.94
CA ILE A 435 -58.79 -16.52 96.51
C ILE A 435 -57.29 -16.24 96.39
N ASP A 436 -56.65 -16.94 95.47
CA ASP A 436 -55.23 -16.76 95.15
C ASP A 436 -55.07 -15.52 94.26
N ASP A 437 -54.60 -14.41 94.83
CA ASP A 437 -54.39 -13.15 94.10
C ASP A 437 -52.92 -13.04 93.65
N TYR A 438 -52.73 -12.88 92.33
CA TYR A 438 -51.42 -12.73 91.71
C TYR A 438 -51.06 -11.26 91.47
N TRP A 439 -51.97 -10.30 91.71
CA TRP A 439 -51.72 -8.89 91.39
C TRP A 439 -50.65 -8.25 92.28
N GLY A 440 -50.68 -8.50 93.60
CA GLY A 440 -49.66 -8.00 94.54
C GLY A 440 -48.23 -8.44 94.15
N PRO A 441 -47.99 -9.74 93.92
CA PRO A 441 -46.72 -10.24 93.37
C PRO A 441 -46.37 -9.67 91.99
N SER A 442 -47.37 -9.49 91.12
CA SER A 442 -47.18 -8.88 89.79
C SER A 442 -46.68 -7.44 89.86
N GLN A 443 -47.17 -6.64 90.81
CA GLN A 443 -46.70 -5.25 91.00
C GLN A 443 -45.25 -5.18 91.49
N LYS A 444 -44.81 -6.16 92.29
CA LYS A 444 -43.40 -6.29 92.69
C LYS A 444 -42.53 -6.66 91.48
N LEU A 445 -43.01 -7.59 90.64
CA LEU A 445 -42.32 -8.01 89.41
C LEU A 445 -42.17 -6.87 88.40
N LEU A 446 -43.23 -6.08 88.17
CA LEU A 446 -43.20 -4.89 87.31
C LEU A 446 -42.35 -3.74 87.89
N GLY A 447 -41.97 -3.82 89.17
CA GLY A 447 -41.10 -2.85 89.81
C GLY A 447 -39.61 -3.08 89.56
N ASP A 448 -39.22 -4.21 89.00
CA ASP A 448 -37.84 -4.51 88.63
C ASP A 448 -37.46 -3.78 87.33
N LEU A 449 -36.43 -2.93 87.40
CA LEU A 449 -35.91 -2.18 86.25
C LEU A 449 -35.42 -3.09 85.11
N ARG A 450 -35.06 -4.35 85.41
CA ARG A 450 -34.62 -5.36 84.41
C ARG A 450 -35.70 -6.36 84.02
N PHE A 451 -36.97 -6.10 84.33
CA PHE A 451 -38.07 -7.02 84.05
C PHE A 451 -38.14 -7.47 82.58
N LEU A 452 -38.09 -6.53 81.62
CA LEU A 452 -38.14 -6.85 80.18
C LEU A 452 -36.94 -7.66 79.70
N GLU A 453 -35.73 -7.31 80.16
CA GLU A 453 -34.50 -8.08 79.87
C GLU A 453 -34.64 -9.51 80.38
N SER A 454 -35.22 -9.69 81.57
CA SER A 454 -35.44 -11.01 82.15
C SER A 454 -36.42 -11.87 81.36
N LEU A 455 -37.35 -11.28 80.60
CA LEU A 455 -38.28 -12.02 79.73
C LEU A 455 -37.60 -12.43 78.41
N LYS A 456 -36.70 -11.60 77.88
CA LYS A 456 -35.92 -11.92 76.68
C LYS A 456 -34.87 -12.99 76.95
N ALA A 457 -34.22 -12.92 78.12
CA ALA A 457 -33.22 -13.89 78.56
C ALA A 457 -33.83 -15.13 79.24
N TYR A 458 -35.14 -15.33 79.14
CA TYR A 458 -35.80 -16.49 79.74
C TYR A 458 -35.38 -17.78 79.02
N ASP A 459 -35.01 -18.80 79.80
CA ASP A 459 -34.59 -20.10 79.27
C ASP A 459 -35.79 -20.84 78.66
N LYS A 460 -35.92 -20.72 77.34
CA LYS A 460 -36.98 -21.32 76.54
C LYS A 460 -36.80 -22.82 76.32
N ASP A 461 -35.59 -23.35 76.52
CA ASP A 461 -35.26 -24.76 76.25
C ASP A 461 -35.56 -25.66 77.44
N ASN A 462 -35.64 -25.12 78.66
CA ASN A 462 -35.79 -25.90 79.90
C ASN A 462 -36.92 -25.39 80.83
N ILE A 463 -38.16 -25.34 80.33
CA ILE A 463 -39.33 -24.91 81.11
C ILE A 463 -39.93 -26.10 81.88
N PRO A 464 -40.15 -26.00 83.22
CA PRO A 464 -40.76 -27.07 83.99
C PRO A 464 -42.15 -27.49 83.47
N PRO A 465 -42.42 -28.80 83.25
CA PRO A 465 -43.69 -29.27 82.68
C PRO A 465 -44.93 -28.86 83.50
N ALA A 466 -44.79 -28.71 84.82
CA ALA A 466 -45.86 -28.28 85.71
C ALA A 466 -46.32 -26.84 85.43
N ILE A 467 -45.40 -25.94 85.06
CA ILE A 467 -45.71 -24.54 84.72
C ILE A 467 -46.46 -24.50 83.38
N MET A 468 -45.95 -25.20 82.37
CA MET A 468 -46.57 -25.20 81.04
C MET A 468 -47.95 -25.87 81.03
N LYS A 469 -48.14 -26.95 81.82
CA LYS A 469 -49.45 -27.58 82.00
C LYS A 469 -50.47 -26.59 82.55
N ARG A 470 -50.09 -25.80 83.56
CA ARG A 470 -50.95 -24.78 84.15
C ARG A 470 -51.28 -23.65 83.17
N ILE A 471 -50.33 -23.25 82.33
CA ILE A 471 -50.55 -22.25 81.26
C ILE A 471 -51.56 -22.77 80.22
N ARG A 472 -51.38 -24.01 79.75
CA ARG A 472 -52.25 -24.66 78.76
C ARG A 472 -53.67 -24.91 79.25
N GLU A 473 -53.84 -25.32 80.51
CA GLU A 473 -55.17 -25.68 81.04
C GLU A 473 -55.98 -24.45 81.47
N LYS A 474 -55.33 -23.42 82.06
CA LYS A 474 -56.04 -22.30 82.69
C LYS A 474 -56.11 -21.04 81.83
N TYR A 475 -55.10 -20.72 81.01
CA TYR A 475 -55.01 -19.40 80.35
C TYR A 475 -55.13 -19.46 78.83
N ILE A 476 -54.49 -20.43 78.15
CA ILE A 476 -54.57 -20.52 76.68
C ILE A 476 -56.01 -20.65 76.12
N PRO A 477 -56.92 -21.46 76.70
CA PRO A 477 -58.28 -21.62 76.19
C PRO A 477 -59.23 -20.49 76.62
N ASP A 478 -58.82 -19.58 77.51
CA ASP A 478 -59.66 -18.47 77.96
C ASP A 478 -59.79 -17.40 76.85
N ARG A 479 -61.03 -17.00 76.55
CA ARG A 479 -61.34 -16.01 75.51
C ARG A 479 -60.85 -14.61 75.87
N GLU A 480 -60.69 -14.29 77.16
CA GLU A 480 -60.11 -13.01 77.60
C GLU A 480 -58.57 -12.99 77.52
N PHE A 481 -57.92 -14.14 77.31
CA PHE A 481 -56.47 -14.28 77.16
C PHE A 481 -56.04 -14.35 75.68
N ASP A 482 -56.56 -13.41 74.88
CA ASP A 482 -56.16 -13.22 73.50
C ASP A 482 -55.46 -11.86 73.30
N PRO A 483 -54.30 -11.79 72.63
CA PRO A 483 -53.59 -10.54 72.41
C PRO A 483 -54.44 -9.43 71.79
N ASN A 484 -55.37 -9.76 70.88
CA ASN A 484 -56.20 -8.76 70.22
C ASN A 484 -57.27 -8.17 71.14
N VAL A 485 -57.77 -8.96 72.10
CA VAL A 485 -58.74 -8.50 73.11
C VAL A 485 -58.05 -7.67 74.19
N ILE A 486 -56.87 -8.12 74.62
CA ILE A 486 -56.07 -7.43 75.65
C ILE A 486 -55.52 -6.09 75.16
N LYS A 487 -55.25 -5.95 73.85
CA LYS A 487 -54.81 -4.69 73.23
C LYS A 487 -55.75 -3.51 73.53
N ALA A 488 -57.05 -3.76 73.60
CA ALA A 488 -58.03 -2.72 73.93
C ALA A 488 -57.93 -2.22 75.39
N SER A 489 -57.43 -3.05 76.29
CA SER A 489 -57.24 -2.70 77.71
C SER A 489 -55.84 -2.11 77.99
N SER A 490 -54.80 -2.67 77.38
CA SER A 490 -53.43 -2.15 77.46
C SER A 490 -52.56 -2.75 76.35
N SER A 491 -51.94 -1.90 75.54
CA SER A 491 -50.93 -2.31 74.55
C SER A 491 -49.74 -2.99 75.20
N ALA A 492 -49.40 -2.61 76.45
CA ALA A 492 -48.30 -3.22 77.17
C ALA A 492 -48.57 -4.70 77.52
N CYS A 493 -49.82 -5.01 77.85
CA CYS A 493 -50.25 -6.37 78.18
C CYS A 493 -50.43 -7.24 76.92
N GLU A 494 -50.65 -6.65 75.74
CA GLU A 494 -50.67 -7.38 74.46
C GLU A 494 -49.32 -8.07 74.20
N GLY A 495 -48.20 -7.33 74.35
CA GLY A 495 -46.86 -7.86 74.13
C GLY A 495 -46.51 -9.00 75.10
N LEU A 496 -46.88 -8.84 76.37
CA LEU A 496 -46.72 -9.88 77.39
C LEU A 496 -47.57 -11.12 77.12
N CYS A 497 -48.80 -10.96 76.63
CA CYS A 497 -49.68 -12.07 76.26
C CYS A 497 -49.14 -12.86 75.05
N LYS A 498 -48.66 -12.16 74.00
CA LYS A 498 -48.01 -12.79 72.83
C LYS A 498 -46.79 -13.61 73.24
N TRP A 499 -46.00 -13.09 74.18
CA TRP A 499 -44.83 -13.78 74.70
C TRP A 499 -45.17 -15.09 75.42
N VAL A 500 -46.17 -15.10 76.30
CA VAL A 500 -46.58 -16.33 76.99
C VAL A 500 -47.08 -17.39 76.00
N ARG A 501 -47.87 -17.00 74.99
CA ARG A 501 -48.35 -17.92 73.94
C ARG A 501 -47.21 -18.49 73.08
N ALA A 502 -46.26 -17.66 72.67
CA ALA A 502 -45.14 -18.12 71.85
C ALA A 502 -44.22 -19.11 72.59
N MET A 503 -44.02 -18.91 73.91
CA MET A 503 -43.25 -19.84 74.74
C MET A 503 -43.89 -21.24 74.84
N GLU A 504 -45.22 -21.31 74.79
CA GLU A 504 -45.93 -22.60 74.76
C GLU A 504 -45.76 -23.35 73.44
N VAL A 505 -45.86 -22.63 72.32
CA VAL A 505 -45.68 -23.21 70.97
C VAL A 505 -44.24 -23.72 70.80
N TYR A 506 -43.25 -22.98 71.29
CA TYR A 506 -41.86 -23.40 71.25
C TYR A 506 -41.59 -24.66 72.09
N ASP A 507 -42.11 -24.75 73.32
CA ASP A 507 -41.97 -25.96 74.16
C ASP A 507 -42.60 -27.20 73.50
N ARG A 508 -43.74 -27.04 72.81
CA ARG A 508 -44.39 -28.13 72.07
C ARG A 508 -43.49 -28.67 70.96
N VAL A 509 -42.91 -27.79 70.16
CA VAL A 509 -42.06 -28.18 69.03
C VAL A 509 -40.70 -28.69 69.51
N ASN A 510 -40.09 -28.07 70.52
CA ASN A 510 -38.79 -28.50 71.04
C ASN A 510 -38.84 -29.93 71.61
N LYS A 511 -39.95 -30.37 72.20
CA LYS A 511 -40.11 -31.77 72.66
C LYS A 511 -40.20 -32.80 71.52
N ILE A 512 -40.67 -32.39 70.34
CA ILE A 512 -40.73 -33.27 69.15
C ILE A 512 -39.35 -33.35 68.47
N VAL A 513 -38.61 -32.23 68.46
CA VAL A 513 -37.32 -32.12 67.79
C VAL A 513 -36.14 -32.59 68.67
N ALA A 514 -36.24 -32.47 70.00
CA ALA A 514 -35.18 -32.87 70.95
C ALA A 514 -34.67 -34.32 70.79
N PRO A 515 -35.52 -35.36 70.61
CA PRO A 515 -35.03 -36.72 70.37
C PRO A 515 -34.41 -36.93 68.97
N LYS A 516 -34.68 -36.04 68.00
CA LYS A 516 -34.15 -36.14 66.61
C LYS A 516 -32.77 -35.47 66.44
N LYS A 517 -32.38 -34.55 67.33
CA LYS A 517 -31.11 -33.79 67.25
C LYS A 517 -29.80 -34.62 67.31
N PRO A 518 -29.63 -35.68 68.13
CA PRO A 518 -28.37 -36.42 68.19
C PRO A 518 -28.10 -37.36 66.99
N ASN A 519 -29.08 -37.58 66.11
CA ASN A 519 -28.95 -38.46 64.93
C ASN A 519 -28.49 -37.73 63.66
N THR A 520 -28.10 -36.46 63.74
CA THR A 520 -27.46 -35.74 62.63
C THR A 520 -25.93 -35.87 62.73
N PRO A 521 -25.25 -36.58 61.80
CA PRO A 521 -23.79 -36.70 61.85
C PRO A 521 -23.13 -35.35 61.53
N LYS A 522 -22.25 -34.88 62.42
CA LYS A 522 -21.37 -33.73 62.15
C LYS A 522 -20.43 -34.08 60.99
N PRO A 523 -20.31 -33.27 59.93
CA PRO A 523 -19.40 -33.56 58.82
C PRO A 523 -17.95 -33.54 59.31
N LYS A 524 -17.31 -34.71 59.33
CA LYS A 524 -15.86 -34.85 59.62
C LYS A 524 -15.05 -34.62 58.33
N ARG A 525 -14.22 -33.58 58.39
CA ARG A 525 -12.89 -33.36 57.79
C ARG A 525 -12.42 -34.25 56.61
N ASN A 526 -12.06 -33.55 55.52
CA ASN A 526 -10.97 -33.77 54.57
C ASN A 526 -10.88 -35.10 53.80
N TRP A 527 -11.37 -35.08 52.57
CA TRP A 527 -10.84 -35.86 51.45
C TRP A 527 -10.55 -34.91 50.28
N GLN A 528 -9.35 -34.31 50.26
CA GLN A 528 -8.84 -33.62 49.08
C GLN A 528 -8.06 -34.62 48.22
N PHE A 529 -8.66 -35.07 47.11
CA PHE A 529 -7.92 -35.66 46.00
C PHE A 529 -7.22 -34.52 45.24
N LYS A 530 -5.89 -34.49 45.29
CA LYS A 530 -5.06 -33.67 44.39
C LYS A 530 -5.09 -34.30 43.00
N TRP A 531 -5.76 -33.66 42.06
CA TRP A 531 -5.50 -33.85 40.64
C TRP A 531 -4.29 -32.99 40.27
N ILE A 532 -3.23 -33.64 39.80
CA ILE A 532 -2.03 -33.00 39.26
C ILE A 532 -2.29 -32.82 37.75
N ASN A 533 -2.18 -31.58 37.27
CA ASN A 533 -1.86 -31.28 35.87
C ASN A 533 -0.35 -31.24 35.71
#